data_AF-A0A211ZKV3-F1
#
_entry.id   AF-A0A211ZKV3-F1
#
_cell.length_a   1.000
_cell.length_b   1.000
_cell.length_c   1.000
_cell.angle_alpha   90.00
_cell.angle_beta   90.00
_cell.angle_gamma   90.00
#
_symmetry.space_group_name_H-M   'P 1'
#
loop_
_entity.id
_entity.type
_entity.pdbx_description
1 polymer ?
#
loop_
_entity_poly.entity_id
_entity_poly.type
_entity_poly.pdbx_seq_one_letter_code
_entity_poly.pdbx_strand_id
1 'polypeptide(L)' 'MLGHPDFHHGFREAQSGQPFDHRYVDALPRIGQLRYENGRQIAAECAALGLSVDWPSPHRIPPALKRVVLDRLRASEAA' A
#
# COMPACT_ATOMS: atom_id res chain seq x y z
N MET A 1 6.65 1.01 6.61
CA MET A 1 6.01 0.17 7.63
C MET A 1 4.53 0.10 7.29
N LEU A 2 3.96 -1.10 7.23
CA LEU A 2 2.56 -1.33 6.83
C LEU A 2 1.53 -0.58 7.70
N GLY A 3 1.88 -0.25 8.95
CA GLY A 3 0.99 0.50 9.86
C GLY A 3 0.98 2.02 9.67
N HIS A 4 1.64 2.56 8.64
CA HIS A 4 1.67 4.01 8.42
C HIS A 4 0.33 4.50 7.84
N PRO A 5 -0.26 5.60 8.35
CA PRO A 5 -1.55 6.11 7.86
C PRO A 5 -1.54 6.41 6.35
N ASP A 6 -0.51 7.10 5.85
CA ASP A 6 -0.43 7.41 4.41
C ASP A 6 -0.29 6.16 3.52
N PHE A 7 0.34 5.09 4.03
CA PHE A 7 0.40 3.82 3.31
C PHE A 7 -1.00 3.20 3.20
N HIS A 8 -1.74 3.18 4.31
CA HIS A 8 -3.11 2.69 4.33
C HIS A 8 -4.02 3.53 3.43
N HIS A 9 -3.85 4.85 3.42
CA HIS A 9 -4.57 5.76 2.53
C HIS A 9 -4.35 5.38 1.06
N GLY A 10 -3.09 5.35 0.61
CA GLY A 10 -2.77 5.00 -0.78
C GLY A 10 -3.29 3.62 -1.15
N PHE A 11 -3.14 2.63 -0.27
CA PHE A 11 -3.68 1.29 -0.50
C PHE A 11 -5.19 1.30 -0.75
N ARG A 12 -5.96 1.95 0.12
CA ARG A 12 -7.43 1.98 0.02
C ARG A 12 -7.91 2.74 -1.21
N GLU A 13 -7.26 3.83 -1.56
CA GLU A 13 -7.61 4.64 -2.73
C GLU A 13 -7.35 3.88 -4.04
N ALA A 14 -6.20 3.20 -4.14
CA ALA A 14 -5.94 2.33 -5.28
C ALA A 14 -6.94 1.17 -5.37
N GLN A 15 -7.27 0.55 -4.24
CA GLN A 15 -8.23 -0.55 -4.19
C GLN A 15 -9.65 -0.13 -4.59
N SER A 16 -10.06 1.09 -4.25
CA SER A 16 -11.38 1.64 -4.63
C SER A 16 -11.45 2.11 -6.09
N GLY A 17 -10.35 1.97 -6.85
CA GLY A 17 -10.26 2.40 -8.24
C GLY A 17 -10.18 3.92 -8.41
N GLN A 18 -9.93 4.65 -7.31
CA GLN A 18 -9.78 6.10 -7.38
C GLN A 18 -8.45 6.47 -8.07
N PRO A 19 -8.42 7.57 -8.84
CA PRO A 19 -7.20 8.08 -9.45
C PRO A 19 -6.18 8.49 -8.36
N PHE A 20 -4.93 8.74 -8.78
CA PHE A 20 -3.89 9.23 -7.89
C PHE A 20 -4.21 10.65 -7.40
N ASP A 21 -4.29 10.88 -6.09
CA ASP A 21 -4.55 12.20 -5.51
C ASP A 21 -3.24 12.99 -5.35
N HIS A 22 -2.90 13.72 -6.41
CA HIS A 22 -1.73 14.61 -6.43
C HIS A 22 -1.80 15.69 -5.34
N ARG A 23 -2.99 16.20 -5.01
CA ARG A 23 -3.13 17.28 -4.02
C ARG A 23 -2.82 16.77 -2.62
N TYR A 24 -3.29 15.57 -2.29
CA TYR A 24 -2.97 14.92 -1.03
C TYR A 24 -1.46 14.66 -0.92
N VAL A 25 -0.83 14.12 -1.96
CA VAL A 25 0.60 13.79 -1.98
C VAL A 25 1.48 15.04 -1.87
N ASP A 26 1.17 16.11 -2.60
CA ASP A 26 1.95 17.35 -2.59
C ASP A 26 1.93 18.04 -1.22
N ALA A 27 0.91 17.78 -0.40
CA ALA A 27 0.82 18.30 0.96
C ALA A 27 1.61 17.49 2.00
N LEU A 28 2.10 16.30 1.64
CA LEU A 28 2.83 15.42 2.56
C LEU A 28 4.34 15.73 2.58
N PRO A 29 5.00 15.57 3.74
CA PRO A 29 6.46 15.43 3.79
C PRO A 29 6.92 14.26 2.92
N ARG A 30 8.19 14.27 2.46
CA ARG A 30 8.72 13.25 1.54
C ARG A 30 8.49 11.81 2.02
N ILE A 31 8.61 11.54 3.31
CA ILE A 31 8.35 10.21 3.87
C ILE A 31 6.89 9.78 3.68
N GLY A 32 5.93 10.69 3.83
CA GLY A 32 4.51 10.42 3.64
C GLY A 32 4.18 10.12 2.18
N GLN A 33 4.75 10.90 1.25
CA GLN A 33 4.64 10.65 -0.20
C GLN A 33 5.06 9.23 -0.57
N LEU A 34 6.27 8.83 -0.13
CA LEU A 34 6.79 7.48 -0.35
C LEU A 34 5.89 6.41 0.25
N ARG A 35 5.27 6.67 1.41
CA ARG A 35 4.38 5.70 2.06
C ARG A 35 3.08 5.54 1.27
N TYR A 36 2.49 6.64 0.83
CA TYR A 36 1.31 6.65 -0.01
C TYR A 36 1.54 5.93 -1.35
N GLU A 37 2.62 6.26 -2.06
CA GLU A 37 3.01 5.62 -3.33
C GLU A 37 3.20 4.11 -3.15
N ASN A 38 3.91 3.69 -2.10
CA ASN A 38 4.07 2.28 -1.76
C ASN A 38 2.73 1.60 -1.47
N GLY A 39 1.81 2.27 -0.78
CA GLY A 39 0.46 1.77 -0.52
C GLY A 39 -0.29 1.46 -1.81
N ARG A 40 -0.28 2.41 -2.75
CA ARG A 40 -0.88 2.23 -4.08
C ARG A 40 -0.23 1.08 -4.86
N GLN A 41 1.09 0.99 -4.84
CA GLN A 41 1.82 -0.07 -5.54
C GLN A 41 1.45 -1.46 -5.01
N ILE A 42 1.41 -1.63 -3.69
CA ILE A 42 1.03 -2.91 -3.08
C ILE A 42 -0.43 -3.27 -3.37
N ALA A 43 -1.36 -2.30 -3.42
CA ALA A 43 -2.73 -2.57 -3.83
C ALA A 43 -2.80 -3.10 -5.28
N ALA A 44 -1.99 -2.53 -6.19
CA ALA A 44 -1.89 -3.01 -7.57
C ALA A 44 -1.30 -4.42 -7.64
N GLU A 45 -0.27 -4.73 -6.84
CA GLU A 45 0.28 -6.09 -6.72
C GLU A 45 -0.77 -7.09 -6.21
N CYS A 46 -1.54 -6.74 -5.18
CA CYS A 46 -2.63 -7.57 -4.69
C CYS A 46 -3.67 -7.84 -5.80
N ALA A 47 -4.06 -6.82 -6.55
CA ALA A 47 -4.99 -6.97 -7.66
C ALA A 47 -4.44 -7.88 -8.77
N ALA A 48 -3.17 -7.73 -9.14
CA ALA A 48 -2.50 -8.59 -10.13
C ALA A 48 -2.42 -10.06 -9.70
N LEU A 49 -2.37 -10.31 -8.39
CA LEU A 49 -2.40 -11.66 -7.79
C LEU A 49 -3.82 -12.19 -7.55
N GLY A 50 -4.87 -11.44 -7.89
CA GLY A 50 -6.26 -11.81 -7.64
C GLY A 50 -6.65 -11.79 -6.15
N LEU A 51 -5.88 -11.09 -5.30
CA LEU A 51 -6.11 -11.01 -3.86
C LEU A 51 -7.06 -9.85 -3.54
N SER A 52 -8.24 -10.19 -2.99
CA SER A 52 -9.12 -9.21 -2.37
C SER A 52 -8.76 -9.06 -0.89
N VAL A 53 -8.14 -7.94 -0.53
CA VAL A 53 -7.70 -7.66 0.85
C VAL A 53 -8.67 -6.69 1.51
N ASP A 54 -9.49 -7.16 2.45
CA ASP A 54 -10.29 -6.25 3.28
C ASP A 54 -9.41 -5.62 4.39
N TRP A 55 -9.20 -4.31 4.31
CA TRP A 55 -8.37 -3.56 5.24
C TRP A 55 -9.02 -2.23 5.67
N PRO A 56 -9.99 -2.28 6.60
CA PRO A 56 -10.76 -1.09 6.98
C PRO A 56 -10.02 -0.15 7.94
N SER A 57 -8.98 -0.62 8.63
CA SER A 57 -8.27 0.16 9.66
C SER A 57 -6.75 -0.01 9.56
N PRO A 58 -5.96 1.09 9.62
CA PRO A 58 -4.49 1.02 9.55
C PRO A 58 -3.85 0.23 10.70
N HIS A 59 -4.56 0.07 11.82
CA HIS A 59 -4.07 -0.65 13.00
C HIS A 59 -4.21 -2.18 12.90
N ARG A 60 -4.99 -2.68 11.93
CA ARG A 60 -5.25 -4.13 11.76
C ARG A 60 -4.80 -4.59 10.39
N ILE A 61 -3.49 -4.81 10.26
CA ILE A 61 -2.86 -5.25 9.01
C ILE A 61 -3.29 -6.70 8.68
N PRO A 62 -3.96 -6.95 7.54
CA PRO A 62 -4.41 -8.29 7.17
C PRO A 62 -3.25 -9.26 6.95
N PRO A 63 -3.36 -10.54 7.35
CA PRO A 63 -2.31 -11.53 7.15
C PRO A 63 -1.90 -11.72 5.68
N ALA A 64 -2.87 -11.68 4.76
CA ALA A 64 -2.60 -11.79 3.31
C ALA A 64 -1.70 -10.65 2.82
N LEU A 65 -1.95 -9.42 3.30
CA LEU A 65 -1.13 -8.26 2.97
C LEU A 65 0.30 -8.37 3.53
N LYS A 66 0.44 -8.89 4.76
CA LYS A 66 1.77 -9.15 5.34
C LYS A 66 2.55 -10.13 4.47
N ARG A 67 1.89 -11.18 3.95
CA ARG A 67 2.52 -12.17 3.08
C ARG A 67 3.06 -11.53 1.80
N VAL A 68 2.24 -10.74 1.09
CA VAL A 68 2.65 -10.05 -0.14
C VAL A 68 3.89 -9.18 0.09
N VAL A 69 3.89 -8.37 1.16
CA VAL A 69 5.04 -7.51 1.47
C VAL A 69 6.29 -8.32 1.84
N LEU A 70 6.14 -9.42 2.59
CA LEU A 70 7.28 -10.28 2.91
C LEU A 70 7.87 -10.96 1.67
N ASP A 71 7.02 -11.42 0.75
CA ASP A 71 7.47 -12.07 -0.48
C ASP A 71 8.17 -11.05 -1.41
N ARG A 72 7.68 -9.81 -1.47
CA ARG A 72 8.36 -8.71 -2.17
C ARG A 72 9.72 -8.37 -1.57
N LEU A 73 9.84 -8.31 -0.24
CA LEU A 73 11.12 -8.06 0.43
C LEU A 73 12.13 -9.15 0.09
N ARG A 74 11.73 -10.42 0.15
CA ARG A 74 12.57 -11.55 -0.24
C ARG A 74 13.03 -11.48 -1.70
N ALA A 75 12.12 -11.12 -2.60
CA ALA A 75 12.47 -10.93 -4.02
C ALA A 75 13.45 -9.77 -4.23
N SER A 76 13.38 -8.72 -3.40
CA SER A 76 14.29 -7.57 -3.46
C SER A 76 15.67 -7.86 -2.89
N GLU A 77 15.79 -8.80 -1.96
CA GLU A 77 17.08 -9.25 -1.39
C GLU A 77 17.85 -10.21 -2.32
N ALA A 78 17.15 -10.83 -3.27
CA ALA A 78 17.72 -11.77 -4.23
C ALA A 78 18.16 -11.12 -5.56
N ALA A 79 17.94 -9.81 -5.72
CA ALA A 79 18.25 -9.01 -6.91
C ALA A 79 19.49 -8.13 -6.68
#